data_AF-A0A7S1A417-F1
#
_entry.id   AF-A0A7S1A417-F1
#
_cell.length_a   1.000
_cell.length_b   1.000
_cell.length_c   1.000
_cell.angle_alpha   90.00
_cell.angle_beta   90.00
_cell.angle_gamma   90.00
#
_symmetry.space_group_name_H-M   'P 1'
#
loop_
_entity.id
_entity.type
_entity.pdbx_description
1 polymer ?
#
loop_
_entity_poly.entity_id
_entity_poly.type
_entity_poly.pdbx_seq_one_letter_code
_entity_poly.pdbx_strand_id
1 'polypeptide(L)'
;MAEEPLPLLSPAERVDDTDILSLQLVVLAEARRNEELLSWPAGLLARAARWSLPVGTELFEEELKSMRQQLRDEKERGSWMNHVSRYSEGSCSQSYQEVWENLRWLPLWFSNLRVVDIVLRLACTQYEPDTRVHFLQNHVVGPAVRVAFWGNIILWSFYAVFPLLALVAGVVERQFGLNDTFWVHSNTGLAKTTKLMLLPYVALLLRVMFHEVKTLVYVLPAQVAMTGPFLPPLTKIIQRRVPSYQGFWVHYVVVLGISLGAHMDLATNALFLSRILATSSDNMRAIQGQWETIWTHSLFSGHFLPFETCVLLMYLLLFGQFLYSLSCSVPLRTDGNPEGSVTLEGLRELLWQRSDFFDVMDRDLERGRRTHGVQRYQTLLDSRTHHQEALEAVAESSRMFSVLFKAWPYKKSLLRLHQYESRHVWIDIKRTVMFLMVFILNESVLQVQLQGSTLEIEKALSGEVDTHLTFSLCLGIFTAWYNLLVKCSQYYMQVRSCLTATGKEVNAELNEKAKFKARASVVIFTGLMAVTTLTLLHATVKVYMVTFQCDCGWNLSFTSSGCVAARGSTCQGTA
;
A
#
# COMPACT_ATOMS: atom_id res chain seq x y z
N MET A 1 -34.62 -11.47 31.81
CA MET A 1 -34.04 -10.27 32.45
C MET A 1 -34.20 -9.14 31.46
N ALA A 2 -35.12 -8.22 31.72
CA ALA A 2 -35.31 -7.05 30.89
C ALA A 2 -34.20 -6.05 31.23
N GLU A 3 -33.38 -5.69 30.24
CA GLU A 3 -32.44 -4.57 30.38
C GLU A 3 -33.25 -3.28 30.53
N GLU A 4 -33.03 -2.55 31.62
CA GLU A 4 -33.58 -1.20 31.78
C GLU A 4 -33.09 -0.31 30.63
N PRO A 5 -33.98 0.40 29.92
CA PRO A 5 -33.56 1.38 28.93
C PRO A 5 -32.72 2.45 29.62
N LEU A 6 -31.52 2.69 29.09
CA LEU A 6 -30.62 3.77 29.51
C LEU A 6 -31.44 5.06 29.71
N PRO A 7 -31.32 5.74 30.86
CA PRO A 7 -32.07 6.96 31.10
C PRO A 7 -31.70 8.00 30.03
N LEU A 8 -32.71 8.42 29.28
CA LEU A 8 -32.64 9.61 28.44
C LEU A 8 -32.40 10.79 29.37
N LEU A 9 -31.14 11.23 29.44
CA LEU A 9 -30.72 12.43 30.16
C LEU A 9 -31.62 13.60 29.78
N SER A 10 -32.17 14.27 30.79
CA SER A 10 -33.08 15.39 30.58
C SER A 10 -32.35 16.55 29.88
N PRO A 11 -33.00 17.29 28.96
CA PRO A 11 -32.38 18.42 28.28
C PRO A 11 -31.98 19.61 29.17
N ALA A 12 -32.23 19.54 30.49
CA ALA A 12 -32.13 20.66 31.42
C ALA A 12 -30.87 20.66 32.32
N GLU A 13 -30.06 19.59 32.34
CA GLU A 13 -28.70 19.63 32.91
C GLU A 13 -27.69 20.13 31.85
N ARG A 14 -28.01 21.28 31.25
CA ARG A 14 -27.32 21.80 30.09
C ARG A 14 -26.29 22.85 30.48
N VAL A 15 -25.05 22.54 30.08
CA VAL A 15 -23.98 23.45 29.71
C VAL A 15 -23.26 24.08 30.89
N ASP A 16 -22.25 23.37 31.38
CA ASP A 16 -20.97 24.00 31.77
C ASP A 16 -19.78 23.01 31.73
N ASP A 17 -20.01 21.70 31.56
CA ASP A 17 -18.96 20.66 31.57
C ASP A 17 -18.77 19.85 30.24
N THR A 18 -19.45 20.17 29.13
CA THR A 18 -19.80 19.12 28.13
C THR A 18 -19.58 19.42 26.63
N ASP A 19 -18.62 20.24 26.19
CA ASP A 19 -18.46 20.50 24.74
C ASP A 19 -17.90 19.30 23.94
N ILE A 20 -16.95 18.53 24.49
CA ILE A 20 -16.35 17.39 23.78
C ILE A 20 -17.19 16.11 23.89
N LEU A 21 -17.72 15.81 25.08
CA LEU A 21 -18.59 14.63 25.26
C LEU A 21 -19.90 14.78 24.46
N SER A 22 -20.41 16.02 24.33
CA SER A 22 -21.55 16.28 23.45
C SER A 22 -21.19 16.05 21.98
N LEU A 23 -19.98 16.45 21.54
CA LEU A 23 -19.47 16.15 20.20
C LEU A 23 -19.45 14.65 19.90
N GLN A 24 -18.90 13.86 20.82
CA GLN A 24 -18.84 12.40 20.70
C GLN A 24 -20.23 11.77 20.63
N LEU A 25 -21.17 12.27 21.44
CA LEU A 25 -22.57 11.86 21.42
C LEU A 25 -23.27 12.25 20.11
N VAL A 26 -22.95 13.41 19.52
CA VAL A 26 -23.46 13.83 18.22
C VAL A 26 -22.95 12.90 17.11
N VAL A 27 -21.65 12.57 17.11
CA VAL A 27 -21.06 11.62 16.15
C VAL A 27 -21.74 10.25 16.26
N LEU A 28 -21.93 9.76 17.48
CA LEU A 28 -22.60 8.48 17.74
C LEU A 28 -24.07 8.49 17.29
N ALA A 29 -24.81 9.56 17.62
CA ALA A 29 -26.21 9.70 17.25
C ALA A 29 -26.39 9.75 15.73
N GLU A 30 -25.54 10.48 15.02
CA GLU A 30 -25.55 10.54 13.55
C GLU A 30 -25.17 9.17 12.94
N ALA A 31 -24.17 8.47 13.51
CA ALA A 31 -23.79 7.14 13.05
C ALA A 31 -24.95 6.14 13.18
N ARG A 32 -25.65 6.12 14.32
CA ARG A 32 -26.85 5.28 14.53
C ARG A 32 -27.97 5.64 13.55
N ARG A 33 -28.25 6.93 13.36
CA ARG A 33 -29.25 7.39 12.39
C ARG A 33 -28.91 6.93 10.97
N ASN A 34 -27.64 6.99 10.58
CA ASN A 34 -27.20 6.51 9.28
C ASN A 34 -27.29 4.98 9.14
N GLU A 35 -27.06 4.24 10.22
CA GLU A 35 -27.23 2.78 10.26
C GLU A 35 -28.69 2.36 10.07
N GLU A 36 -29.63 3.09 10.67
CA GLU A 36 -31.08 2.86 10.52
C GLU A 36 -31.57 3.10 9.08
N LEU A 37 -30.90 3.99 8.33
CA LEU A 37 -31.22 4.32 6.94
C LEU A 37 -30.60 3.35 5.93
N LEU A 38 -29.84 2.34 6.37
CA LEU A 38 -29.21 1.39 5.46
C LEU A 38 -30.24 0.48 4.79
N SER A 39 -30.09 0.30 3.48
CA SER A 39 -30.80 -0.75 2.75
C SER A 39 -30.41 -2.13 3.30
N TRP A 40 -31.28 -3.14 3.12
CA TRP A 40 -31.01 -4.50 3.60
C TRP A 40 -29.62 -5.05 3.17
N PRO A 41 -29.18 -4.91 1.90
CA PRO A 41 -27.83 -5.34 1.51
C PRO A 41 -26.72 -4.57 2.23
N ALA A 42 -26.87 -3.24 2.38
CA ALA A 42 -25.89 -2.41 3.07
C ALA A 42 -25.83 -2.73 4.57
N GLY A 43 -26.97 -3.03 5.20
CA GLY A 43 -27.03 -3.47 6.59
C GLY A 43 -26.41 -4.85 6.83
N LEU A 44 -26.41 -5.74 5.82
CA LEU A 44 -25.68 -7.01 5.89
C LEU A 44 -24.17 -6.79 5.77
N LEU A 45 -23.73 -5.93 4.87
CA LEU A 45 -22.33 -5.52 4.75
C LEU A 45 -21.83 -4.82 6.03
N ALA A 46 -22.63 -3.95 6.63
CA ALA A 46 -22.29 -3.27 7.88
C ALA A 46 -22.13 -4.26 9.04
N ARG A 47 -22.98 -5.29 9.12
CA ARG A 47 -22.84 -6.38 10.11
C ARG A 47 -21.57 -7.21 9.88
N ALA A 48 -21.28 -7.57 8.63
CA ALA A 48 -20.05 -8.28 8.28
C ALA A 48 -18.80 -7.45 8.58
N ALA A 49 -18.85 -6.13 8.32
CA ALA A 49 -17.79 -5.20 8.65
C ALA A 49 -17.58 -5.12 10.17
N ARG A 50 -18.64 -4.95 10.97
CA ARG A 50 -18.56 -4.94 12.45
C ARG A 50 -17.94 -6.22 13.02
N TRP A 51 -18.28 -7.37 12.45
CA TRP A 51 -17.75 -8.65 12.91
C TRP A 51 -16.23 -8.80 12.64
N SER A 52 -15.73 -8.21 11.57
CA SER A 52 -14.38 -8.46 11.07
C SER A 52 -13.41 -7.27 11.24
N LEU A 53 -13.93 -6.06 11.36
CA LEU A 53 -13.18 -4.80 11.45
C LEU A 53 -13.48 -4.09 12.78
N PRO A 54 -12.54 -3.30 13.31
CA PRO A 54 -12.74 -2.50 14.51
C PRO A 54 -13.55 -1.23 14.18
N VAL A 55 -14.79 -1.41 13.75
CA VAL A 55 -15.73 -0.36 13.29
C VAL A 55 -17.11 -0.56 13.92
N GLY A 56 -17.95 0.47 13.83
CA GLY A 56 -19.35 0.43 14.27
C GLY A 56 -19.63 1.19 15.55
N THR A 57 -20.92 1.42 15.78
CA THR A 57 -21.46 2.20 16.91
C THR A 57 -21.26 1.51 18.26
N GLU A 58 -21.46 0.20 18.34
CA GLU A 58 -21.30 -0.59 19.58
C GLU A 58 -19.88 -0.51 20.15
N LEU A 59 -18.84 -0.70 19.32
CA LEU A 59 -17.45 -0.60 19.76
C LEU A 59 -17.13 0.79 20.30
N PHE A 60 -17.61 1.83 19.63
CA PHE A 60 -17.42 3.20 20.09
C PHE A 60 -18.17 3.49 21.38
N GLU A 61 -19.34 2.90 21.58
CA GLU A 61 -20.08 3.00 22.85
C GLU A 61 -19.35 2.32 24.00
N GLU A 62 -18.73 1.16 23.76
CA GLU A 62 -17.87 0.50 24.76
C GLU A 62 -16.68 1.37 25.12
N GLU A 63 -15.99 1.97 24.13
CA GLU A 63 -14.89 2.90 24.35
C GLU A 63 -15.34 4.15 25.12
N LEU A 64 -16.51 4.72 24.77
CA LEU A 64 -17.09 5.86 25.48
C LEU A 64 -17.49 5.50 26.91
N LYS A 65 -18.02 4.30 27.15
CA LYS A 65 -18.32 3.81 28.51
C LYS A 65 -17.04 3.68 29.33
N SER A 66 -15.98 3.12 28.75
CA SER A 66 -14.66 3.02 29.38
C SER A 66 -14.10 4.40 29.71
N MET A 67 -14.17 5.35 28.78
CA MET A 67 -13.70 6.73 28.98
C MET A 67 -14.52 7.45 30.08
N ARG A 68 -15.85 7.28 30.09
CA ARG A 68 -16.70 7.81 31.18
C ARG A 68 -16.34 7.22 32.53
N GLN A 69 -15.96 5.94 32.57
CA GLN A 69 -15.56 5.28 33.81
C GLN A 69 -14.21 5.82 34.32
N GLN A 70 -13.26 6.08 33.42
CA GLN A 70 -11.99 6.77 33.74
C GLN A 70 -12.24 8.19 34.28
N LEU A 71 -13.08 8.97 33.59
CA LEU A 71 -13.47 10.33 33.99
C LEU A 71 -14.30 10.42 35.29
N ARG A 72 -14.65 9.30 35.93
CA ARG A 72 -15.19 9.33 37.30
C ARG A 72 -14.11 9.57 38.35
N ASP A 73 -12.85 9.32 38.03
CA ASP A 73 -11.73 9.77 38.86
C ASP A 73 -11.64 11.31 38.78
N GLU A 74 -11.86 11.99 39.91
CA GLU A 74 -11.84 13.46 40.01
C GLU A 74 -10.54 14.08 39.49
N LYS A 75 -9.41 13.36 39.65
CA LYS A 75 -8.10 13.82 39.18
C LYS A 75 -8.02 13.80 37.66
N GLU A 76 -8.54 12.75 37.04
CA GLU A 76 -8.61 12.63 35.58
C GLU A 76 -9.64 13.62 35.01
N ARG A 77 -10.80 13.76 35.67
CA ARG A 77 -11.86 14.70 35.29
C ARG A 77 -11.38 16.15 35.32
N GLY A 78 -10.75 16.59 36.41
CA GLY A 78 -10.22 17.95 36.53
C GLY A 78 -9.12 18.24 35.50
N SER A 79 -8.29 17.24 35.18
CA SER A 79 -7.30 17.34 34.10
C SER A 79 -7.96 17.51 32.72
N TRP A 80 -8.98 16.70 32.45
CA TRP A 80 -9.73 16.70 31.20
C TRP A 80 -10.51 18.01 31.00
N MET A 81 -11.25 18.48 32.01
CA MET A 81 -12.00 19.74 31.95
C MET A 81 -11.09 20.93 31.66
N ASN A 82 -9.94 21.01 32.33
CA ASN A 82 -8.93 22.06 32.10
C ASN A 82 -8.38 22.06 30.67
N HIS A 83 -8.55 20.96 29.94
CA HIS A 83 -8.09 20.81 28.57
C HIS A 83 -9.22 21.11 27.58
N VAL A 84 -10.43 20.62 27.86
CA VAL A 84 -11.67 20.96 27.13
C VAL A 84 -11.94 22.46 27.14
N SER A 85 -11.81 23.12 28.30
CA SER A 85 -12.03 24.56 28.41
C SER A 85 -11.05 25.40 27.58
N ARG A 86 -9.86 24.88 27.29
CA ARG A 86 -8.90 25.52 26.36
C ARG A 86 -9.33 25.43 24.90
N TYR A 87 -10.29 24.56 24.56
CA TYR A 87 -10.78 24.35 23.21
C TYR A 87 -12.06 25.13 22.89
N SER A 88 -12.87 25.49 23.89
CA SER A 88 -14.15 26.18 23.70
C SER A 88 -14.01 27.70 23.48
N GLU A 89 -12.84 28.29 23.75
CA GLU A 89 -12.61 29.73 23.60
C GLU A 89 -12.33 30.15 22.14
N GLY A 90 -13.40 30.26 21.35
CA GLY A 90 -13.49 31.11 20.16
C GLY A 90 -12.94 30.54 18.84
N SER A 91 -13.71 30.67 17.74
CA SER A 91 -13.32 30.38 16.34
C SER A 91 -13.29 28.90 15.89
N CYS A 92 -13.54 27.93 16.78
CA CYS A 92 -13.55 26.50 16.45
C CYS A 92 -14.69 26.03 15.50
N SER A 93 -15.82 26.75 15.44
CA SER A 93 -17.04 26.24 14.80
C SER A 93 -16.95 26.07 13.29
N GLN A 94 -16.21 26.93 12.58
CA GLN A 94 -16.16 26.90 11.10
C GLN A 94 -15.28 25.76 10.56
N SER A 95 -14.06 25.59 11.10
CA SER A 95 -13.17 24.48 10.72
C SER A 95 -13.74 23.12 11.13
N TYR A 96 -14.44 23.05 12.27
CA TYR A 96 -15.18 21.86 12.66
C TYR A 96 -16.25 21.48 11.65
N GLN A 97 -17.09 22.44 11.25
CA GLN A 97 -18.17 22.20 10.28
C GLN A 97 -17.62 21.71 8.93
N GLU A 98 -16.55 22.32 8.42
CA GLU A 98 -15.93 21.90 7.15
C GLU A 98 -15.40 20.46 7.23
N VAL A 99 -14.68 20.12 8.31
CA VAL A 99 -14.11 18.78 8.50
C VAL A 99 -15.22 17.74 8.71
N TRP A 100 -16.27 18.10 9.45
CA TRP A 100 -17.44 17.26 9.64
C TRP A 100 -18.19 17.02 8.34
N GLU A 101 -18.38 18.04 7.51
CA GLU A 101 -18.98 17.93 6.18
C GLU A 101 -18.17 17.01 5.27
N ASN A 102 -16.83 17.10 5.32
CA ASN A 102 -15.95 16.18 4.60
C ASN A 102 -16.11 14.73 5.09
N LEU A 103 -16.15 14.52 6.41
CA LEU A 103 -16.25 13.19 7.02
C LEU A 103 -17.63 12.54 6.85
N ARG A 104 -18.71 13.33 6.72
CA ARG A 104 -20.06 12.84 6.39
C ARG A 104 -20.14 12.05 5.07
N TRP A 105 -19.12 12.19 4.22
CA TRP A 105 -18.99 11.43 2.99
C TRP A 105 -18.54 9.98 3.23
N LEU A 106 -17.90 9.71 4.37
CA LEU A 106 -17.52 8.37 4.76
C LEU A 106 -18.72 7.62 5.32
N PRO A 107 -18.92 6.33 4.93
CA PRO A 107 -19.82 5.46 5.66
C PRO A 107 -19.33 5.36 7.11
N LEU A 108 -20.05 5.99 8.05
CA LEU A 108 -19.66 5.99 9.47
C LEU A 108 -19.61 4.57 10.05
N TRP A 109 -20.48 3.67 9.57
CA TRP A 109 -20.47 2.25 9.90
C TRP A 109 -19.23 1.49 9.38
N PHE A 110 -18.49 2.08 8.45
CA PHE A 110 -17.23 1.56 7.88
C PHE A 110 -15.99 2.31 8.40
N SER A 111 -16.18 3.25 9.32
CA SER A 111 -15.12 4.07 9.90
C SER A 111 -14.93 3.72 11.37
N ASN A 112 -13.70 3.80 11.86
CA ASN A 112 -13.46 3.74 13.30
C ASN A 112 -13.89 5.08 13.91
N LEU A 113 -14.98 5.08 14.67
CA LEU A 113 -15.58 6.31 15.19
C LEU A 113 -14.67 7.05 16.18
N ARG A 114 -13.79 6.34 16.91
CA ARG A 114 -12.75 6.97 17.74
C ARG A 114 -11.71 7.71 16.91
N VAL A 115 -11.30 7.14 15.77
CA VAL A 115 -10.44 7.85 14.82
C VAL A 115 -11.14 9.09 14.26
N VAL A 116 -12.42 8.98 13.90
CA VAL A 116 -13.23 10.13 13.43
C VAL A 116 -13.31 11.23 14.49
N ASP A 117 -13.58 10.86 15.75
CA ASP A 117 -13.62 11.78 16.88
C ASP A 117 -12.28 12.50 17.10
N ILE A 118 -11.18 11.75 17.18
CA ILE A 118 -9.83 12.32 17.37
C ILE A 118 -9.48 13.23 16.19
N VAL A 119 -9.83 12.84 14.97
CA VAL A 119 -9.60 13.69 13.79
C VAL A 119 -10.38 15.00 13.88
N LEU A 120 -11.64 14.95 14.28
CA LEU A 120 -12.47 16.15 14.46
C LEU A 120 -11.88 17.07 15.52
N ARG A 121 -11.51 16.53 16.69
CA ARG A 121 -10.91 17.29 17.78
C ARG A 121 -9.59 17.91 17.39
N LEU A 122 -8.69 17.15 16.76
CA LEU A 122 -7.40 17.65 16.32
C LEU A 122 -7.56 18.80 15.30
N ALA A 123 -8.48 18.66 14.35
CA ALA A 123 -8.75 19.72 13.38
C ALA A 123 -9.38 20.99 13.99
N CYS A 124 -10.01 20.86 15.17
CA CYS A 124 -10.58 21.96 15.95
C CYS A 124 -9.56 22.72 16.80
N THR A 125 -8.43 22.09 17.14
CA THR A 125 -7.50 22.65 18.11
C THR A 125 -6.94 23.99 17.65
N GLN A 126 -7.08 25.01 18.50
CA GLN A 126 -6.65 26.38 18.23
C GLN A 126 -5.32 26.77 18.91
N TYR A 127 -4.42 25.85 19.25
CA TYR A 127 -3.15 26.26 19.88
C TYR A 127 -1.93 25.95 19.03
N GLU A 128 -1.15 27.01 18.79
CA GLU A 128 0.05 27.13 17.97
C GLU A 128 -0.13 26.72 16.50
N PRO A 129 -0.05 27.65 15.52
CA PRO A 129 0.01 27.30 14.08
C PRO A 129 1.13 26.29 13.77
N ASP A 130 2.08 26.15 14.69
CA ASP A 130 3.21 25.23 14.69
C ASP A 130 2.90 23.81 15.21
N THR A 131 1.76 23.57 15.86
CA THR A 131 1.38 22.23 16.36
C THR A 131 -0.04 21.77 15.99
N ARG A 132 -0.91 22.63 15.43
CA ARG A 132 -2.34 22.29 15.20
C ARG A 132 -2.61 21.15 14.20
N VAL A 133 -1.75 20.89 13.21
CA VAL A 133 -2.09 19.97 12.09
C VAL A 133 -0.88 19.21 11.55
N HIS A 134 0.27 19.27 12.22
CA HIS A 134 1.43 18.49 11.78
C HIS A 134 1.15 16.99 11.94
N PHE A 135 0.73 16.41 10.82
CA PHE A 135 0.37 15.02 10.60
C PHE A 135 -0.80 14.50 11.46
N LEU A 136 -2.01 15.05 11.24
CA LEU A 136 -3.27 14.44 11.67
C LEU A 136 -3.27 12.90 11.48
N GLN A 137 -2.75 12.46 10.34
CA GLN A 137 -2.60 11.04 10.02
C GLN A 137 -1.66 10.31 11.01
N ASN A 138 -0.54 10.91 11.42
CA ASN A 138 0.41 10.28 12.35
C ASN A 138 -0.17 10.00 13.75
N HIS A 139 -1.21 10.73 14.17
CA HIS A 139 -1.88 10.46 15.44
C HIS A 139 -2.74 9.20 15.40
N VAL A 140 -3.27 8.85 14.22
CA VAL A 140 -4.32 7.83 14.11
C VAL A 140 -3.91 6.58 13.33
N VAL A 141 -2.80 6.63 12.58
CA VAL A 141 -2.37 5.51 11.74
C VAL A 141 -1.43 4.51 12.39
N GLY A 142 -1.07 4.68 13.67
CA GLY A 142 -0.29 3.69 14.42
C GLY A 142 -0.82 2.25 14.23
N PRO A 143 -2.12 1.99 14.47
CA PRO A 143 -2.69 0.66 14.30
C PRO A 143 -2.66 0.19 12.84
N ALA A 144 -2.77 1.13 11.90
CA ALA A 144 -2.73 0.87 10.47
C ALA A 144 -1.34 0.34 10.05
N VAL A 145 -0.25 0.87 10.61
CA VAL A 145 1.12 0.37 10.38
C VAL A 145 1.19 -1.11 10.72
N ARG A 146 0.71 -1.50 11.91
CA ARG A 146 0.72 -2.89 12.37
C ARG A 146 -0.09 -3.80 11.46
N VAL A 147 -1.30 -3.38 11.10
CA VAL A 147 -2.19 -4.18 10.22
C VAL A 147 -1.59 -4.34 8.82
N ALA A 148 -1.05 -3.26 8.25
CA ALA A 148 -0.38 -3.29 6.96
C ALA A 148 0.87 -4.17 7.00
N PHE A 149 1.64 -4.13 8.09
CA PHE A 149 2.83 -4.94 8.29
C PHE A 149 2.50 -6.44 8.28
N TRP A 150 1.42 -6.84 8.94
CA TRP A 150 0.90 -8.20 8.86
C TRP A 150 0.48 -8.60 7.44
N GLY A 151 -0.18 -7.70 6.71
CA GLY A 151 -0.49 -7.90 5.29
C GLY A 151 0.78 -8.13 4.46
N ASN A 152 1.84 -7.35 4.73
CA ASN A 152 3.15 -7.48 4.09
C ASN A 152 3.79 -8.85 4.39
N ILE A 153 3.82 -9.26 5.65
CA ILE A 153 4.38 -10.57 6.05
C ILE A 153 3.64 -11.70 5.34
N ILE A 154 2.31 -11.68 5.33
CA ILE A 154 1.50 -12.72 4.68
C ILE A 154 1.83 -12.81 3.19
N LEU A 155 1.85 -11.65 2.51
CA LEU A 155 2.14 -11.56 1.08
C LEU A 155 3.54 -12.09 0.74
N TRP A 156 4.57 -11.62 1.46
CA TRP A 156 5.96 -12.02 1.20
C TRP A 156 6.29 -13.42 1.69
N SER A 157 5.63 -13.91 2.74
CA SER A 157 5.75 -15.31 3.17
C SER A 157 5.16 -16.23 2.10
N PHE A 158 4.03 -15.87 1.50
CA PHE A 158 3.50 -16.61 0.36
C PHE A 158 4.44 -16.56 -0.82
N TYR A 159 4.94 -15.38 -1.18
CA TYR A 159 5.94 -15.24 -2.24
C TYR A 159 7.17 -16.12 -2.00
N ALA A 160 7.63 -16.23 -0.74
CA ALA A 160 8.74 -17.07 -0.32
C ALA A 160 8.48 -18.57 -0.41
N VAL A 161 7.32 -18.98 0.10
CA VAL A 161 7.01 -20.39 0.36
C VAL A 161 6.36 -21.05 -0.85
N PHE A 162 5.56 -20.32 -1.62
CA PHE A 162 4.78 -20.87 -2.73
C PHE A 162 5.64 -21.53 -3.83
N PRO A 163 6.76 -20.94 -4.28
CA PRO A 163 7.68 -21.60 -5.22
C PRO A 163 8.30 -22.89 -4.66
N LEU A 164 8.56 -22.95 -3.35
CA LEU A 164 9.10 -24.13 -2.69
C LEU A 164 8.05 -25.24 -2.57
N LEU A 165 6.81 -24.87 -2.20
CA LEU A 165 5.68 -25.79 -2.17
C LEU A 165 5.42 -26.41 -3.54
N ALA A 166 5.58 -25.63 -4.61
CA ALA A 166 5.47 -26.12 -5.97
C ALA A 166 6.49 -27.21 -6.30
N LEU A 167 7.75 -26.98 -5.93
CA LEU A 167 8.84 -27.94 -6.12
C LEU A 167 8.57 -29.23 -5.33
N VAL A 168 8.17 -29.11 -4.07
CA VAL A 168 7.79 -30.26 -3.23
C VAL A 168 6.60 -31.01 -3.83
N ALA A 169 5.57 -30.29 -4.27
CA ALA A 169 4.40 -30.88 -4.91
C ALA A 169 4.78 -31.69 -6.16
N GLY A 170 5.66 -31.18 -7.02
CA GLY A 170 6.15 -31.91 -8.20
C GLY A 170 6.97 -33.15 -7.86
N VAL A 171 7.71 -33.15 -6.74
CA VAL A 171 8.42 -34.36 -6.26
C VAL A 171 7.42 -35.40 -5.73
N VAL A 172 6.46 -34.98 -4.90
CA VAL A 172 5.41 -35.85 -4.35
C VAL A 172 4.59 -36.46 -5.49
N GLU A 173 4.22 -35.66 -6.48
CA GLU A 173 3.43 -36.11 -7.63
C GLU A 173 4.11 -37.28 -8.36
N ARG A 174 5.42 -37.17 -8.61
CA ARG A 174 6.25 -38.22 -9.22
C ARG A 174 6.40 -39.45 -8.34
N GLN A 175 6.60 -39.26 -7.03
CA GLN A 175 6.83 -40.36 -6.10
C GLN A 175 5.58 -41.23 -5.88
N PHE A 176 4.40 -40.61 -5.88
CA PHE A 176 3.13 -41.30 -5.60
C PHE A 176 2.28 -41.58 -6.84
N GLY A 177 2.76 -41.22 -8.05
CA GLY A 177 2.03 -41.43 -9.31
C GLY A 177 0.73 -40.62 -9.39
N LEU A 178 0.69 -39.44 -8.76
CA LEU A 178 -0.49 -38.57 -8.69
C LEU A 178 -0.60 -37.68 -9.93
N ASN A 179 -0.63 -38.28 -11.12
CA ASN A 179 -0.55 -37.55 -12.38
C ASN A 179 -1.54 -36.37 -12.46
N ASP A 180 -1.00 -35.17 -12.76
CA ASP A 180 -1.69 -33.92 -13.04
C ASP A 180 -2.50 -33.33 -11.86
N THR A 181 -2.13 -33.69 -10.62
CA THR A 181 -2.83 -33.20 -9.43
C THR A 181 -2.49 -31.75 -9.10
N PHE A 182 -1.19 -31.40 -9.14
CA PHE A 182 -0.72 -30.06 -8.81
C PHE A 182 -0.19 -29.34 -10.05
N TRP A 183 0.53 -30.06 -10.91
CA TRP A 183 1.14 -29.53 -12.13
C TRP A 183 0.84 -30.42 -13.32
N VAL A 184 0.33 -29.84 -14.40
CA VAL A 184 0.20 -30.56 -15.67
C VAL A 184 1.52 -30.43 -16.41
N HIS A 185 2.27 -31.52 -16.49
CA HIS A 185 3.58 -31.54 -17.14
C HIS A 185 3.38 -31.72 -18.64
N SER A 186 3.84 -30.77 -19.46
CA SER A 186 3.81 -30.92 -20.91
C SER A 186 5.17 -31.42 -21.40
N ASN A 187 5.16 -32.39 -22.31
CA ASN A 187 6.39 -32.95 -22.87
C ASN A 187 7.18 -31.93 -23.74
N THR A 188 6.57 -30.80 -24.08
CA THR A 188 7.07 -29.83 -25.06
C THR A 188 7.12 -28.40 -24.53
N GLY A 189 6.96 -28.16 -23.22
CA GLY A 189 6.90 -26.79 -22.70
C GLY A 189 7.00 -26.68 -21.18
N LEU A 190 6.54 -25.54 -20.66
CA LEU A 190 6.52 -25.26 -19.22
C LEU A 190 5.37 -26.00 -18.54
N ALA A 191 5.59 -26.40 -17.28
CA ALA A 191 4.54 -26.95 -16.42
C ALA A 191 3.34 -25.97 -16.34
N LYS A 192 2.11 -26.50 -16.46
CA LYS A 192 0.88 -25.69 -16.35
C LYS A 192 0.27 -25.84 -14.95
N THR A 193 -0.21 -24.73 -14.41
CA THR A 193 -0.83 -24.68 -13.08
C THR A 193 -2.22 -25.32 -13.11
N THR A 194 -2.50 -26.23 -12.18
CA THR A 194 -3.84 -26.79 -12.00
C THR A 194 -4.80 -25.80 -11.33
N LYS A 195 -6.11 -25.99 -11.52
CA LYS A 195 -7.14 -25.18 -10.83
C LYS A 195 -7.09 -25.32 -9.30
N LEU A 196 -6.55 -26.44 -8.80
CA LEU A 196 -6.43 -26.69 -7.36
C LEU A 196 -5.45 -25.71 -6.70
N MET A 197 -4.32 -25.42 -7.37
CA MET A 197 -3.34 -24.44 -6.90
C MET A 197 -3.90 -22.99 -6.86
N LEU A 198 -4.99 -22.72 -7.57
CA LEU A 198 -5.66 -21.42 -7.54
C LEU A 198 -6.44 -21.18 -6.22
N LEU A 199 -6.89 -22.23 -5.52
CA LEU A 199 -7.62 -22.10 -4.26
C LEU A 199 -6.79 -21.44 -3.14
N PRO A 200 -5.60 -21.95 -2.77
CA PRO A 200 -4.77 -21.30 -1.74
C PRO A 200 -4.34 -19.90 -2.18
N TYR A 201 -4.14 -19.68 -3.48
CA TYR A 201 -3.85 -18.37 -4.05
C TYR A 201 -4.99 -17.37 -3.80
N VAL A 202 -6.23 -17.72 -4.14
CA VAL A 202 -7.40 -16.84 -3.95
C VAL A 202 -7.62 -16.57 -2.45
N ALA A 203 -7.48 -17.59 -1.60
CA ALA A 203 -7.63 -17.43 -0.15
C ALA A 203 -6.61 -16.43 0.43
N LEU A 204 -5.35 -16.49 -0.02
CA LEU A 204 -4.32 -15.55 0.38
C LEU A 204 -4.62 -14.14 -0.15
N LEU A 205 -4.98 -14.01 -1.43
CA LEU A 205 -5.32 -12.72 -2.04
C LEU A 205 -6.44 -12.02 -1.26
N LEU A 206 -7.50 -12.75 -0.93
CA LEU A 206 -8.59 -12.25 -0.09
C LEU A 206 -8.10 -11.85 1.31
N ARG A 207 -7.17 -12.62 1.89
CA ARG A 207 -6.59 -12.29 3.19
C ARG A 207 -5.75 -11.00 3.15
N VAL A 208 -4.93 -10.80 2.13
CA VAL A 208 -4.13 -9.57 1.98
C VAL A 208 -5.05 -8.36 1.75
N MET A 209 -6.06 -8.51 0.88
CA MET A 209 -7.08 -7.47 0.68
C MET A 209 -7.83 -7.13 1.97
N PHE A 210 -8.13 -8.12 2.80
CA PHE A 210 -8.75 -7.88 4.10
C PHE A 210 -7.86 -7.03 5.03
N HIS A 211 -6.55 -7.29 5.07
CA HIS A 211 -5.60 -6.47 5.82
C HIS A 211 -5.52 -5.03 5.28
N GLU A 212 -5.54 -4.87 3.96
CA GLU A 212 -5.57 -3.55 3.33
C GLU A 212 -6.84 -2.77 3.70
N VAL A 213 -8.01 -3.40 3.61
CA VAL A 213 -9.29 -2.78 4.01
C VAL A 213 -9.27 -2.39 5.48
N LYS A 214 -8.76 -3.25 6.36
CA LYS A 214 -8.61 -2.96 7.79
C LYS A 214 -7.63 -1.81 8.05
N THR A 215 -6.63 -1.63 7.20
CA THR A 215 -5.71 -0.49 7.25
C THR A 215 -6.41 0.81 6.87
N LEU A 216 -7.25 0.79 5.82
CA LEU A 216 -8.02 1.94 5.37
C LEU A 216 -8.90 2.54 6.45
N VAL A 217 -9.51 1.73 7.31
CA VAL A 217 -10.38 2.17 8.41
C VAL A 217 -9.73 3.28 9.27
N TYR A 218 -8.41 3.22 9.46
CA TYR A 218 -7.65 4.21 10.25
C TYR A 218 -7.14 5.39 9.41
N VAL A 219 -6.85 5.16 8.14
CA VAL A 219 -6.17 6.11 7.25
C VAL A 219 -7.16 7.08 6.62
N LEU A 220 -8.31 6.56 6.21
CA LEU A 220 -9.31 7.28 5.42
C LEU A 220 -9.89 8.51 6.14
N PRO A 221 -10.23 8.45 7.44
CA PRO A 221 -10.79 9.62 8.13
C PRO A 221 -9.85 10.82 8.09
N ALA A 222 -8.56 10.63 8.38
CA ALA A 222 -7.57 11.72 8.33
C ALA A 222 -7.37 12.26 6.90
N GLN A 223 -7.36 11.39 5.89
CA GLN A 223 -7.21 11.79 4.50
C GLN A 223 -8.44 12.54 3.97
N VAL A 224 -9.64 12.10 4.30
CA VAL A 224 -10.90 12.75 3.87
C VAL A 224 -11.12 14.05 4.61
N ALA A 225 -10.83 14.12 5.91
CA ALA A 225 -10.91 15.36 6.69
C ALA A 225 -10.13 16.52 6.03
N MET A 226 -8.92 16.23 5.52
CA MET A 226 -8.02 17.26 4.95
C MET A 226 -8.16 17.46 3.44
N THR A 227 -8.59 16.45 2.69
CA THR A 227 -8.69 16.53 1.22
C THR A 227 -10.11 16.71 0.71
N GLY A 228 -11.09 16.54 1.60
CA GLY A 228 -12.49 16.41 1.23
C GLY A 228 -12.79 15.09 0.49
N PRO A 229 -13.97 14.98 -0.12
CA PRO A 229 -14.43 13.76 -0.78
C PRO A 229 -13.54 13.33 -1.96
N PHE A 230 -13.75 12.10 -2.47
CA PHE A 230 -12.90 11.47 -3.49
C PHE A 230 -13.02 12.07 -4.92
N LEU A 231 -13.85 13.08 -5.11
CA LEU A 231 -14.38 13.46 -6.41
C LEU A 231 -13.35 14.19 -7.30
N PRO A 232 -13.08 13.69 -8.52
CA PRO A 232 -12.39 14.45 -9.56
C PRO A 232 -13.27 15.62 -10.10
N PRO A 233 -12.71 16.54 -10.89
CA PRO A 233 -13.47 17.64 -11.50
C PRO A 233 -14.64 17.16 -12.38
N LEU A 234 -14.51 15.98 -13.01
CA LEU A 234 -15.48 15.38 -13.93
C LEU A 234 -16.85 15.11 -13.27
N THR A 235 -16.86 14.87 -11.97
CA THR A 235 -18.09 14.60 -11.22
C THR A 235 -18.88 15.83 -10.82
N LYS A 236 -18.41 17.08 -11.04
CA LYS A 236 -19.27 18.26 -10.85
C LYS A 236 -20.54 18.21 -11.73
N ILE A 237 -20.49 17.47 -12.85
CA ILE A 237 -21.62 17.24 -13.75
C ILE A 237 -22.56 16.16 -13.18
N ILE A 238 -22.02 15.11 -12.55
CA ILE A 238 -22.78 13.96 -11.99
C ILE A 238 -23.35 14.28 -10.60
N GLN A 239 -22.66 15.11 -9.81
CA GLN A 239 -22.99 15.42 -8.40
C GLN A 239 -24.34 16.13 -8.21
N ARG A 240 -24.87 16.80 -9.23
CA ARG A 240 -26.19 17.45 -9.10
C ARG A 240 -27.35 16.44 -8.94
N ARG A 241 -27.12 15.13 -9.13
CA ARG A 241 -28.17 14.11 -9.10
C ARG A 241 -27.91 12.89 -8.20
N VAL A 242 -26.73 12.76 -7.61
CA VAL A 242 -26.32 11.54 -6.88
C VAL A 242 -26.03 11.87 -5.41
N PRO A 243 -26.66 11.18 -4.44
CA PRO A 243 -26.37 11.35 -3.01
C PRO A 243 -24.88 11.15 -2.70
N SER A 244 -24.33 11.95 -1.78
CA SER A 244 -22.92 11.94 -1.35
C SER A 244 -22.33 10.53 -1.14
N TYR A 245 -23.12 9.66 -0.52
CA TYR A 245 -22.73 8.28 -0.18
C TYR A 245 -22.45 7.37 -1.39
N GLN A 246 -23.18 7.52 -2.50
CA GLN A 246 -22.99 6.66 -3.67
C GLN A 246 -21.66 6.95 -4.39
N GLY A 247 -21.22 8.21 -4.35
CA GLY A 247 -19.93 8.60 -4.92
C GLY A 247 -18.75 7.93 -4.20
N PHE A 248 -18.85 7.70 -2.88
CA PHE A 248 -17.82 7.00 -2.12
C PHE A 248 -17.61 5.58 -2.65
N TRP A 249 -18.68 4.80 -2.80
CA TRP A 249 -18.59 3.40 -3.19
C TRP A 249 -18.02 3.19 -4.59
N VAL A 250 -18.37 4.06 -5.54
CA VAL A 250 -17.81 4.00 -6.89
C VAL A 250 -16.29 4.15 -6.85
N HIS A 251 -15.79 5.16 -6.12
CA HIS A 251 -14.35 5.38 -5.99
C HIS A 251 -13.68 4.26 -5.19
N TYR A 252 -14.30 3.83 -4.10
CA TYR A 252 -13.80 2.75 -3.25
C TYR A 252 -13.64 1.45 -4.04
N VAL A 253 -14.63 1.05 -4.84
CA VAL A 253 -14.58 -0.15 -5.68
C VAL A 253 -13.50 -0.03 -6.76
N VAL A 254 -13.38 1.13 -7.43
CA VAL A 254 -12.34 1.35 -8.44
C VAL A 254 -10.94 1.25 -7.82
N VAL A 255 -10.72 1.92 -6.70
CA VAL A 255 -9.42 1.96 -6.02
C VAL A 255 -9.05 0.59 -5.44
N LEU A 256 -10.00 -0.13 -4.86
CA LEU A 256 -9.79 -1.53 -4.44
C LEU A 256 -9.54 -2.45 -5.64
N GLY A 257 -10.20 -2.22 -6.78
CA GLY A 257 -9.97 -3.00 -8.00
C GLY A 257 -8.56 -2.82 -8.54
N ILE A 258 -8.03 -1.59 -8.51
CA ILE A 258 -6.63 -1.31 -8.87
C ILE A 258 -5.69 -2.03 -7.89
N SER A 259 -5.98 -1.96 -6.58
CA SER A 259 -5.16 -2.66 -5.58
C SER A 259 -5.19 -4.18 -5.76
N LEU A 260 -6.37 -4.76 -6.01
CA LEU A 260 -6.55 -6.18 -6.29
C LEU A 260 -5.70 -6.62 -7.50
N GLY A 261 -5.75 -5.85 -8.59
CA GLY A 261 -4.91 -6.11 -9.77
C GLY A 261 -3.42 -6.07 -9.46
N ALA A 262 -2.99 -5.15 -8.60
CA ALA A 262 -1.60 -5.08 -8.16
C ALA A 262 -1.17 -6.25 -7.27
N HIS A 263 -2.01 -6.70 -6.34
CA HIS A 263 -1.73 -7.91 -5.55
C HIS A 263 -1.68 -9.15 -6.45
N MET A 264 -2.58 -9.23 -7.43
CA MET A 264 -2.58 -10.32 -8.41
C MET A 264 -1.27 -10.35 -9.19
N ASP A 265 -0.73 -9.21 -9.62
CA ASP A 265 0.55 -9.17 -10.34
C ASP A 265 1.71 -9.76 -9.51
N LEU A 266 1.82 -9.46 -8.20
CA LEU A 266 2.89 -10.05 -7.38
C LEU A 266 2.69 -11.55 -7.19
N ALA A 267 1.44 -11.97 -7.08
CA ALA A 267 1.12 -13.37 -6.85
C ALA A 267 1.25 -14.20 -8.14
N THR A 268 0.94 -13.65 -9.33
CA THR A 268 1.24 -14.29 -10.62
C THR A 268 2.75 -14.41 -10.85
N ASN A 269 3.55 -13.50 -10.31
CA ASN A 269 5.00 -13.59 -10.32
C ASN A 269 5.53 -14.80 -9.50
N ALA A 270 4.94 -15.08 -8.34
CA ALA A 270 5.23 -16.30 -7.58
C ALA A 270 4.80 -17.57 -8.33
N LEU A 271 3.62 -17.54 -8.98
CA LEU A 271 3.12 -18.63 -9.83
C LEU A 271 4.06 -18.89 -11.03
N PHE A 272 4.51 -17.85 -11.69
CA PHE A 272 5.47 -17.94 -12.79
C PHE A 272 6.77 -18.62 -12.34
N LEU A 273 7.33 -18.20 -11.20
CA LEU A 273 8.52 -18.83 -10.65
C LEU A 273 8.29 -20.30 -10.31
N SER A 274 7.15 -20.62 -9.70
CA SER A 274 6.80 -22.01 -9.40
C SER A 274 6.71 -22.89 -10.64
N ARG A 275 6.20 -22.37 -11.78
CA ARG A 275 6.17 -23.10 -13.05
C ARG A 275 7.58 -23.39 -13.55
N ILE A 276 8.50 -22.43 -13.46
CA ILE A 276 9.89 -22.62 -13.89
C ILE A 276 10.58 -23.67 -13.02
N LEU A 277 10.42 -23.60 -11.69
CA LEU A 277 11.01 -24.57 -10.76
C LEU A 277 10.40 -25.97 -10.90
N ALA A 278 9.10 -26.08 -11.21
CA ALA A 278 8.49 -27.37 -11.52
C ALA A 278 9.02 -27.93 -12.85
N THR A 279 9.27 -27.08 -13.85
CA THR A 279 9.82 -27.52 -15.14
C THR A 279 11.31 -27.87 -15.05
N SER A 280 12.05 -27.27 -14.11
CA SER A 280 13.49 -27.50 -13.96
C SER A 280 13.83 -28.95 -13.65
N SER A 281 12.92 -29.68 -12.99
CA SER A 281 13.17 -31.06 -12.63
C SER A 281 13.15 -32.04 -13.79
N ASP A 282 12.48 -31.72 -14.90
CA ASP A 282 12.25 -32.66 -16.00
C ASP A 282 12.78 -32.17 -17.36
N ASN A 283 12.79 -30.86 -17.64
CA ASN A 283 13.10 -30.32 -18.97
C ASN A 283 14.08 -29.12 -18.99
N MET A 284 14.87 -28.93 -17.94
CA MET A 284 15.78 -27.77 -17.84
C MET A 284 16.81 -27.72 -18.98
N ARG A 285 17.28 -28.87 -19.49
CA ARG A 285 18.27 -28.88 -20.58
C ARG A 285 17.73 -28.27 -21.87
N ALA A 286 16.48 -28.53 -22.22
CA ALA A 286 15.88 -27.95 -23.42
C ALA A 286 15.65 -26.44 -23.26
N ILE A 287 15.14 -26.02 -22.10
CA ILE A 287 14.99 -24.60 -21.74
C ILE A 287 16.33 -23.87 -21.83
N GLN A 288 17.36 -24.44 -21.22
CA GLN A 288 18.70 -23.87 -21.18
C GLN A 288 19.32 -23.76 -22.58
N GLY A 289 19.14 -24.76 -23.44
CA GLY A 289 19.60 -24.72 -24.83
C GLY A 289 18.92 -23.64 -25.66
N GLN A 290 17.61 -23.45 -25.46
CA GLN A 290 16.88 -22.35 -26.10
C GLN A 290 17.31 -20.99 -25.55
N TRP A 291 17.46 -20.88 -24.23
CA TRP A 291 17.97 -19.67 -23.59
C TRP A 291 19.36 -19.28 -24.10
N GLU A 292 20.28 -20.24 -24.26
CA GLU A 292 21.60 -20.00 -24.85
C GLU A 292 21.51 -19.51 -26.29
N THR A 293 20.64 -20.14 -27.08
CA THR A 293 20.39 -19.71 -28.46
C THR A 293 19.88 -18.26 -28.50
N ILE A 294 18.87 -17.94 -27.69
CA ILE A 294 18.30 -16.59 -27.58
C ILE A 294 19.40 -15.60 -27.13
N TRP A 295 20.15 -15.93 -26.09
CA TRP A 295 21.18 -15.07 -25.50
C TRP A 295 22.33 -14.74 -26.47
N THR A 296 22.81 -15.73 -27.22
CA THR A 296 23.89 -15.54 -28.20
C THR A 296 23.49 -14.60 -29.34
N HIS A 297 22.19 -14.45 -29.62
CA HIS A 297 21.63 -13.50 -30.57
C HIS A 297 21.34 -12.11 -29.98
N SER A 298 21.61 -11.88 -28.68
CA SER A 298 21.44 -10.57 -28.05
C SER A 298 22.66 -9.66 -28.22
N LEU A 299 22.47 -8.34 -28.06
CA LEU A 299 23.56 -7.36 -28.05
C LEU A 299 24.61 -7.58 -26.94
N PHE A 300 24.30 -8.39 -25.92
CA PHE A 300 25.10 -8.57 -24.71
C PHE A 300 25.71 -9.98 -24.59
N SER A 301 25.99 -10.62 -25.71
CA SER A 301 26.46 -12.02 -25.80
C SER A 301 27.78 -12.36 -25.09
N GLY A 302 28.47 -11.39 -24.45
CA GLY A 302 29.78 -11.58 -23.83
C GLY A 302 29.80 -12.38 -22.52
N HIS A 303 28.69 -12.44 -21.76
CA HIS A 303 28.60 -13.22 -20.52
C HIS A 303 27.28 -13.98 -20.46
N PHE A 304 27.33 -15.30 -20.56
CA PHE A 304 26.15 -16.15 -20.46
C PHE A 304 25.83 -16.46 -19.00
N LEU A 305 24.62 -16.10 -18.58
CA LEU A 305 24.08 -16.47 -17.26
C LEU A 305 23.02 -17.56 -17.47
N PRO A 306 23.09 -18.71 -16.76
CA PRO A 306 22.07 -19.74 -16.89
C PRO A 306 20.67 -19.22 -16.58
N PHE A 307 19.66 -19.73 -17.29
CA PHE A 307 18.29 -19.25 -17.18
C PHE A 307 17.77 -19.36 -15.74
N GLU A 308 18.00 -20.51 -15.11
CA GLU A 308 17.64 -20.76 -13.71
C GLU A 308 18.29 -19.74 -12.76
N THR A 309 19.57 -19.43 -12.96
CA THR A 309 20.29 -18.43 -12.17
C THR A 309 19.70 -17.03 -12.37
N CYS A 310 19.36 -16.65 -13.61
CA CYS A 310 18.67 -15.37 -13.89
C CYS A 310 17.36 -15.27 -13.12
N VAL A 311 16.55 -16.34 -13.19
CA VAL A 311 15.23 -16.42 -12.54
C VAL A 311 15.37 -16.35 -11.02
N LEU A 312 16.33 -17.06 -10.44
CA LEU A 312 16.60 -17.05 -8.99
C LEU A 312 17.12 -15.69 -8.52
N LEU A 313 18.04 -15.05 -9.26
CA LEU A 313 18.52 -13.71 -8.93
C LEU A 313 17.38 -12.70 -8.98
N MET A 314 16.52 -12.79 -9.98
CA MET A 314 15.32 -11.97 -10.08
C MET A 314 14.37 -12.17 -8.91
N TYR A 315 14.13 -13.41 -8.51
CA TYR A 315 13.36 -13.73 -7.32
C TYR A 315 13.95 -13.11 -6.04
N LEU A 316 15.28 -13.20 -5.86
CA LEU A 316 15.97 -12.61 -4.71
C LEU A 316 15.94 -11.07 -4.74
N LEU A 317 16.04 -10.45 -5.92
CA LEU A 317 15.93 -9.00 -6.07
C LEU A 317 14.54 -8.49 -5.68
N LEU A 318 13.48 -9.26 -5.94
CA LEU A 318 12.11 -8.92 -5.54
C LEU A 318 11.96 -8.87 -4.01
N PHE A 319 12.65 -9.73 -3.26
CA PHE A 319 12.73 -9.60 -1.79
C PHE A 319 13.35 -8.29 -1.31
N GLY A 320 14.10 -7.59 -2.15
CA GLY A 320 14.60 -6.25 -1.85
C GLY A 320 13.50 -5.27 -1.44
N GLN A 321 12.28 -5.43 -1.96
CA GLN A 321 11.13 -4.61 -1.56
C GLN A 321 10.69 -4.89 -0.13
N PHE A 322 10.63 -6.17 0.26
CA PHE A 322 10.35 -6.56 1.64
C PHE A 322 11.41 -6.03 2.59
N LEU A 323 12.69 -6.17 2.23
CA LEU A 323 13.80 -5.63 3.01
C LEU A 323 13.73 -4.11 3.12
N TYR A 324 13.38 -3.41 2.03
CA TYR A 324 13.15 -1.97 2.05
C TYR A 324 12.03 -1.59 3.03
N SER A 325 10.90 -2.31 3.00
CA SER A 325 9.81 -2.09 3.94
C SER A 325 10.23 -2.31 5.39
N LEU A 326 10.91 -3.42 5.70
CA LEU A 326 11.44 -3.68 7.04
C LEU A 326 12.35 -2.53 7.49
N SER A 327 13.24 -2.09 6.60
CA SER A 327 14.24 -1.07 6.89
C SER A 327 13.65 0.33 7.11
N CYS A 328 12.48 0.61 6.54
CA CYS A 328 11.76 1.89 6.68
C CYS A 328 10.65 1.88 7.73
N SER A 329 10.23 0.72 8.26
CA SER A 329 9.04 0.64 9.12
C SER A 329 9.25 0.01 10.48
N VAL A 330 10.28 -0.83 10.64
CA VAL A 330 10.55 -1.48 11.93
C VAL A 330 11.28 -0.50 12.86
N PRO A 331 10.72 -0.20 14.05
CA PRO A 331 11.41 0.62 15.03
C PRO A 331 12.61 -0.13 15.59
N LEU A 332 13.79 0.47 15.49
CA LEU A 332 15.02 -0.01 16.13
C LEU A 332 15.24 0.58 17.53
N ARG A 333 14.63 1.75 17.77
CA ARG A 333 14.65 2.45 19.06
C ARG A 333 13.34 3.19 19.26
N THR A 334 12.70 2.96 20.40
CA THR A 334 11.39 3.53 20.79
C THR A 334 11.53 4.68 21.79
N ASP A 335 12.62 4.71 22.55
CA ASP A 335 12.71 5.53 23.77
C ASP A 335 13.08 7.00 23.52
N GLY A 336 13.18 7.41 22.25
CA GLY A 336 13.55 8.78 21.85
C GLY A 336 14.98 9.21 22.23
N ASN A 337 15.72 8.41 22.99
CA ASN A 337 17.11 8.66 23.35
C ASN A 337 18.05 8.25 22.20
N PRO A 338 18.74 9.19 21.54
CA PRO A 338 19.66 8.88 20.44
C PRO A 338 20.87 8.02 20.86
N GLU A 339 21.18 7.96 22.16
CA GLU A 339 22.30 7.18 22.72
C GLU A 339 21.90 5.77 23.18
N GLY A 340 20.61 5.41 23.14
CA GLY A 340 20.13 4.09 23.58
C GLY A 340 20.70 2.94 22.73
N SER A 341 20.76 1.71 23.25
CA SER A 341 21.16 0.55 22.43
C SER A 341 20.16 0.31 21.29
N VAL A 342 20.61 -0.21 20.15
CA VAL A 342 19.70 -0.73 19.11
C VAL A 342 19.04 -1.99 19.67
N THR A 343 17.71 -2.02 19.69
CA THR A 343 16.92 -3.13 20.26
C THR A 343 15.95 -3.67 19.22
N LEU A 344 15.76 -4.99 19.18
CA LEU A 344 14.73 -5.64 18.35
C LEU A 344 13.31 -5.57 18.96
N GLU A 345 13.16 -4.84 20.06
CA GLU A 345 11.89 -4.71 20.79
C GLU A 345 10.79 -4.09 19.91
N GLY A 346 11.12 -3.11 19.06
CA GLY A 346 10.15 -2.53 18.12
C GLY A 346 9.61 -3.54 17.08
N LEU A 347 10.39 -4.54 16.68
CA LEU A 347 9.89 -5.64 15.84
C LEU A 347 8.92 -6.53 16.62
N ARG A 348 9.24 -6.82 17.89
CA ARG A 348 8.36 -7.58 18.78
C ARG A 348 7.03 -6.84 19.00
N GLU A 349 7.07 -5.53 19.14
CA GLU A 349 5.88 -4.68 19.28
C GLU A 349 5.01 -4.66 18.02
N LEU A 350 5.61 -4.70 16.83
CA LEU A 350 4.87 -4.87 15.58
C LEU A 350 4.18 -6.22 15.45
N LEU A 351 4.80 -7.29 15.96
CA LEU A 351 4.35 -8.66 15.75
C LEU A 351 3.40 -9.17 16.84
N TRP A 352 3.74 -9.02 18.12
CA TRP A 352 3.09 -9.81 19.19
C TRP A 352 2.42 -9.01 20.30
N GLN A 353 2.91 -7.81 20.62
CA GLN A 353 2.40 -7.06 21.76
C GLN A 353 1.30 -6.07 21.37
N ARG A 354 0.24 -6.02 22.19
CA ARG A 354 -0.61 -4.82 22.30
C ARG A 354 0.24 -3.79 23.06
N SER A 355 1.08 -3.07 22.36
CA SER A 355 1.65 -1.83 22.90
C SER A 355 0.79 -0.64 22.58
N ASP A 356 0.74 0.26 23.55
CA ASP A 356 0.26 1.64 23.39
C ASP A 356 1.04 2.39 22.27
N PHE A 357 2.22 1.88 21.88
CA PHE A 357 3.09 2.46 20.84
C PHE A 357 2.35 2.58 19.49
N PHE A 358 1.71 1.52 19.03
CA PHE A 358 0.95 1.55 17.77
C PHE A 358 -0.55 1.78 17.99
N ASP A 359 -0.96 2.37 19.10
CA ASP A 359 -2.37 2.71 19.31
C ASP A 359 -2.73 4.09 18.74
N VAL A 360 -4.02 4.39 18.70
CA VAL A 360 -4.52 5.70 18.29
C VAL A 360 -4.18 6.68 19.40
N MET A 361 -3.25 7.60 19.11
CA MET A 361 -2.74 8.56 20.08
C MET A 361 -3.66 9.76 20.18
N ASP A 362 -4.34 9.87 21.32
CA ASP A 362 -5.10 11.06 21.67
C ASP A 362 -4.18 12.05 22.38
N ARG A 363 -3.93 13.20 21.76
CA ARG A 363 -3.10 14.28 22.31
C ARG A 363 -3.62 14.77 23.68
N ASP A 364 -4.90 14.53 23.95
CA ASP A 364 -5.65 15.14 25.04
C ASP A 364 -5.70 14.31 26.34
N LEU A 365 -5.41 13.00 26.28
CA LEU A 365 -5.61 12.08 27.42
C LEU A 365 -4.32 11.71 28.16
N GLU A 366 -3.13 11.82 27.56
CA GLU A 366 -1.88 11.36 28.18
C GLU A 366 -1.10 12.46 28.93
N ARG A 367 -1.57 12.92 30.10
CA ARG A 367 -0.74 13.72 31.03
C ARG A 367 0.24 12.80 31.77
N GLY A 368 1.54 12.90 31.46
CA GLY A 368 2.61 12.42 32.35
C GLY A 368 3.81 11.75 31.66
N ARG A 369 3.67 11.27 30.42
CA ARG A 369 4.82 10.82 29.61
C ARG A 369 5.30 11.99 28.76
N ARG A 370 6.61 12.19 28.66
CA ARG A 370 7.30 13.30 27.93
C ARG A 370 7.02 13.36 26.42
N THR A 371 6.06 12.57 25.91
CA THR A 371 5.70 12.45 24.50
C THR A 371 4.28 12.97 24.28
N HIS A 372 4.03 14.24 24.62
CA HIS A 372 2.92 14.98 24.03
C HIS A 372 3.22 15.17 22.53
N GLY A 373 2.95 14.15 21.71
CA GLY A 373 3.19 14.29 20.29
C GLY A 373 3.20 12.98 19.52
N VAL A 374 3.10 13.18 18.20
CA VAL A 374 3.41 12.19 17.18
C VAL A 374 4.61 11.36 17.57
N GLN A 375 4.42 10.05 17.73
CA GLN A 375 5.52 9.14 17.99
C GLN A 375 6.48 9.15 16.80
N ARG A 376 7.77 9.24 17.12
CA ARG A 376 8.88 9.17 16.18
C ARG A 376 9.83 8.10 16.66
N TYR A 377 10.32 7.31 15.73
CA TYR A 377 11.27 6.24 16.04
C TYR A 377 12.37 6.20 15.00
N GLN A 378 13.48 5.61 15.38
CA GLN A 378 14.58 5.35 14.47
C GLN A 378 14.31 4.03 13.74
N THR A 379 14.50 4.02 12.43
CA THR A 379 14.48 2.83 11.59
C THR A 379 15.90 2.57 11.05
N LEU A 380 16.08 1.53 10.23
CA LEU A 380 17.39 1.24 9.66
C LEU A 380 17.83 2.33 8.66
N LEU A 381 16.89 2.86 7.88
CA LEU A 381 17.17 3.82 6.81
C LEU A 381 17.06 5.29 7.24
N ASP A 382 16.28 5.59 8.27
CA ASP A 382 16.05 6.96 8.69
C ASP A 382 16.12 7.10 10.22
N SER A 383 16.78 8.16 10.69
CA SER A 383 16.97 8.44 12.13
C SER A 383 15.71 8.91 12.83
N ARG A 384 14.73 9.39 12.06
CA ARG A 384 13.43 9.86 12.54
C ARG A 384 12.38 9.48 11.50
N THR A 385 11.55 8.51 11.86
CA THR A 385 10.45 8.01 11.04
C THR A 385 9.14 8.20 11.78
N HIS A 386 8.13 8.65 11.04
CA HIS A 386 6.76 8.80 11.49
C HIS A 386 5.90 7.58 11.12
N HIS A 387 4.81 7.32 11.85
CA HIS A 387 3.88 6.21 11.50
C HIS A 387 3.35 6.31 10.08
N GLN A 388 3.04 7.50 9.56
CA GLN A 388 2.61 7.66 8.17
C GLN A 388 3.70 7.26 7.18
N GLU A 389 4.96 7.61 7.45
CA GLU A 389 6.08 7.29 6.56
C GLU A 389 6.34 5.77 6.54
N ALA A 390 6.33 5.14 7.71
CA ALA A 390 6.41 3.70 7.85
C ALA A 390 5.24 2.99 7.16
N LEU A 391 4.00 3.47 7.38
CA LEU A 391 2.81 2.93 6.73
C LEU A 391 2.92 3.01 5.21
N GLU A 392 3.33 4.15 4.68
CA GLU A 392 3.48 4.35 3.24
C GLU A 392 4.56 3.42 2.66
N ALA A 393 5.68 3.21 3.35
CA ALA A 393 6.71 2.26 2.92
C ALA A 393 6.23 0.80 2.93
N VAL A 394 5.46 0.41 3.96
CA VAL A 394 4.83 -0.91 4.04
C VAL A 394 3.77 -1.08 2.95
N ALA A 395 2.91 -0.09 2.78
CA ALA A 395 1.85 -0.10 1.77
C ALA A 395 2.43 -0.14 0.34
N GLU A 396 3.54 0.56 0.07
CA GLU A 396 4.26 0.47 -1.20
C GLU A 396 4.81 -0.94 -1.43
N SER A 397 5.44 -1.56 -0.42
CA SER A 397 5.94 -2.94 -0.49
C SER A 397 4.87 -4.01 -0.58
N SER A 398 3.71 -3.77 0.03
CA SER A 398 2.56 -4.66 -0.07
C SER A 398 1.65 -4.31 -1.23
N ARG A 399 1.99 -3.34 -2.09
CA ARG A 399 1.15 -2.89 -3.21
C ARG A 399 -0.28 -2.49 -2.80
N MET A 400 -0.45 -1.96 -1.59
CA MET A 400 -1.72 -1.49 -1.06
C MET A 400 -2.07 -0.12 -1.65
N PHE A 401 -2.42 -0.10 -2.94
CA PHE A 401 -2.70 1.14 -3.68
C PHE A 401 -3.87 1.91 -3.08
N SER A 402 -4.82 1.24 -2.43
CA SER A 402 -5.96 1.93 -1.83
C SER A 402 -5.55 2.80 -0.64
N VAL A 403 -4.59 2.34 0.16
CA VAL A 403 -4.04 3.08 1.30
C VAL A 403 -3.27 4.32 0.83
N LEU A 404 -2.59 4.20 -0.31
CA LEU A 404 -1.75 5.25 -0.89
C LEU A 404 -2.53 6.26 -1.74
N PHE A 405 -3.75 5.94 -2.18
CA PHE A 405 -4.48 6.69 -3.19
C PHE A 405 -4.62 8.20 -2.86
N LYS A 406 -4.92 8.54 -1.60
CA LYS A 406 -5.05 9.94 -1.13
C LYS A 406 -3.82 10.46 -0.38
N ALA A 407 -2.73 9.70 -0.30
CA ALA A 407 -1.54 10.09 0.45
C ALA A 407 -0.91 11.39 -0.08
N TRP A 408 -0.69 11.51 -1.39
CA TRP A 408 -0.13 12.74 -1.96
C TRP A 408 -1.11 13.94 -1.94
N PRO A 409 -2.40 13.80 -2.32
CA PRO A 409 -3.38 14.85 -2.14
C PRO A 409 -3.45 15.39 -0.70
N TYR A 410 -3.37 14.51 0.30
CA TYR A 410 -3.31 14.87 1.72
C TYR A 410 -2.11 15.77 2.02
N LYS A 411 -0.90 15.37 1.61
CA LYS A 411 0.31 16.18 1.81
C LYS A 411 0.26 17.50 1.05
N LYS A 412 -0.38 17.54 -0.12
CA LYS A 412 -0.62 18.76 -0.89
C LYS A 412 -1.59 19.72 -0.18
N SER A 413 -2.61 19.21 0.50
CA SER A 413 -3.46 20.03 1.39
C SER A 413 -2.62 20.62 2.53
N LEU A 414 -1.77 19.82 3.19
CA LEU A 414 -0.89 20.31 4.25
C LEU A 414 0.10 21.39 3.74
N LEU A 415 0.62 21.25 2.52
CA LEU A 415 1.45 22.27 1.87
C LEU A 415 0.70 23.60 1.68
N ARG A 416 -0.56 23.56 1.24
CA ARG A 416 -1.40 24.76 1.06
C ARG A 416 -1.70 25.48 2.37
N LEU A 417 -1.79 24.72 3.45
CA LEU A 417 -1.98 25.24 4.80
C LEU A 417 -0.66 25.68 5.46
N HIS A 418 0.46 25.69 4.73
CA HIS A 418 1.80 26.01 5.24
C HIS A 418 2.27 25.13 6.41
N GLN A 419 1.73 23.91 6.50
CA GLN A 419 2.04 22.92 7.55
C GLN A 419 2.99 21.82 7.07
N TYR A 420 3.50 21.95 5.85
CA TYR A 420 4.41 20.99 5.24
C TYR A 420 5.57 21.73 4.60
N GLU A 421 6.75 21.63 5.20
CA GLU A 421 7.95 22.36 4.76
C GLU A 421 8.71 21.60 3.66
N SER A 422 9.62 22.30 2.96
CA SER A 422 10.48 21.73 1.91
C SER A 422 11.23 20.47 2.37
N ARG A 423 11.73 20.45 3.62
CA ARG A 423 12.43 19.28 4.16
C ARG A 423 11.56 18.01 4.21
N HIS A 424 10.26 18.14 4.49
CA HIS A 424 9.36 17.00 4.53
C HIS A 424 9.03 16.53 3.11
N VAL A 425 8.83 17.46 2.18
CA VAL A 425 8.65 17.12 0.76
C VAL A 425 9.90 16.43 0.19
N TRP A 426 11.10 16.79 0.65
CA TRP A 426 12.32 16.09 0.23
C TRP A 426 12.34 14.62 0.65
N ILE A 427 11.81 14.26 1.82
CA ILE A 427 11.68 12.86 2.25
C ILE A 427 10.78 12.10 1.25
N ASP A 428 9.68 12.73 0.83
CA ASP A 428 8.80 12.16 -0.21
C ASP A 428 9.50 12.03 -1.57
N ILE A 429 10.30 13.01 -1.98
CA ILE A 429 11.07 12.97 -3.24
C ILE A 429 12.08 11.81 -3.19
N LYS A 430 12.86 11.71 -2.10
CA LYS A 430 13.81 10.60 -1.87
C LYS A 430 13.10 9.27 -2.00
N ARG A 431 11.94 9.12 -1.35
CA ARG A 431 11.15 7.89 -1.43
C ARG A 431 10.64 7.60 -2.85
N THR A 432 10.13 8.58 -3.59
CA THR A 432 9.69 8.37 -4.98
C THR A 432 10.84 7.93 -5.88
N VAL A 433 12.05 8.47 -5.68
CA VAL A 433 13.26 8.02 -6.39
C VAL A 433 13.61 6.58 -6.03
N MET A 434 13.61 6.25 -4.73
CA MET A 434 13.83 4.88 -4.26
C MET A 434 12.77 3.92 -4.78
N PHE A 435 11.51 4.37 -4.88
CA PHE A 435 10.42 3.60 -5.44
C PHE A 435 10.68 3.27 -6.92
N LEU A 436 11.06 4.26 -7.73
CA LEU A 436 11.41 4.03 -9.13
C LEU A 436 12.58 3.03 -9.28
N MET A 437 13.59 3.13 -8.44
CA MET A 437 14.77 2.26 -8.48
C MET A 437 14.48 0.82 -7.99
N VAL A 438 13.89 0.67 -6.80
CA VAL A 438 13.71 -0.62 -6.13
C VAL A 438 12.48 -1.37 -6.66
N PHE A 439 11.42 -0.66 -7.02
CA PHE A 439 10.16 -1.27 -7.44
C PHE A 439 10.07 -1.26 -8.96
N ILE A 440 10.03 -0.10 -9.61
CA ILE A 440 9.74 -0.10 -11.06
C ILE A 440 10.87 -0.74 -11.87
N LEU A 441 12.13 -0.36 -11.62
CA LEU A 441 13.26 -0.88 -12.38
C LEU A 441 13.57 -2.34 -12.02
N ASN A 442 13.76 -2.65 -10.74
CA ASN A 442 14.18 -4.01 -10.35
C ASN A 442 13.05 -5.04 -10.41
N GLU A 443 11.79 -4.65 -10.17
CA GLU A 443 10.66 -5.55 -10.28
C GLU A 443 10.02 -5.42 -11.65
N SER A 444 9.31 -4.32 -11.92
CA SER A 444 8.38 -4.28 -13.05
C SER A 444 9.07 -4.46 -14.41
N VAL A 445 10.23 -3.83 -14.60
CA VAL A 445 10.98 -3.95 -15.85
C VAL A 445 11.62 -5.33 -15.98
N LEU A 446 12.46 -5.71 -15.03
CA LEU A 446 13.26 -6.93 -15.17
C LEU A 446 12.36 -8.18 -15.18
N GLN A 447 11.26 -8.18 -14.42
CA GLN A 447 10.27 -9.26 -14.43
C GLN A 447 9.61 -9.43 -15.78
N VAL A 448 9.12 -8.33 -16.37
CA VAL A 448 8.47 -8.37 -17.68
C VAL A 448 9.47 -8.83 -18.75
N GLN A 449 10.74 -8.42 -18.67
CA GLN A 449 11.79 -8.91 -19.56
C GLN A 449 12.02 -10.43 -19.42
N LEU A 450 12.07 -10.91 -18.18
CA LEU A 450 12.26 -12.33 -17.90
C LEU A 450 11.06 -13.17 -18.35
N GLN A 451 9.84 -12.73 -18.02
CA GLN A 451 8.60 -13.38 -18.48
C GLN A 451 8.48 -13.35 -20.00
N GLY A 452 8.85 -12.25 -20.66
CA GLY A 452 8.83 -12.12 -22.11
C GLY A 452 9.82 -13.05 -22.79
N SER A 453 11.00 -13.24 -22.19
CA SER A 453 11.97 -14.24 -22.65
C SER A 453 11.53 -15.67 -22.34
N THR A 454 10.71 -15.87 -21.31
CA THR A 454 10.13 -17.18 -21.01
C THR A 454 9.04 -17.55 -22.00
N LEU A 455 8.21 -16.58 -22.40
CA LEU A 455 7.23 -16.74 -23.47
C LEU A 455 7.90 -17.14 -24.78
N GLU A 456 9.06 -16.53 -25.07
CA GLU A 456 9.90 -16.87 -26.22
C GLU A 456 10.36 -18.32 -26.19
N ILE A 457 10.93 -18.76 -25.05
CA ILE A 457 11.38 -20.15 -24.87
C ILE A 457 10.20 -21.12 -25.00
N GLU A 458 9.05 -20.81 -24.38
CA GLU A 458 7.87 -21.68 -24.42
C GLU A 458 7.31 -21.81 -25.84
N LYS A 459 7.26 -20.70 -26.60
CA LYS A 459 6.86 -20.74 -28.01
C LYS A 459 7.84 -21.56 -28.84
N ALA A 460 9.14 -21.39 -28.63
CA ALA A 460 10.16 -22.14 -29.36
C ALA A 460 10.08 -23.66 -29.07
N LEU A 461 9.75 -24.06 -27.84
CA LEU A 461 9.64 -25.47 -27.45
C LEU A 461 8.31 -26.11 -27.87
N SER A 462 7.19 -25.40 -27.71
CA SER A 462 5.84 -25.95 -27.91
C SER A 462 5.27 -25.68 -29.30
N GLY A 463 5.80 -24.69 -30.02
CA GLY A 463 5.22 -24.16 -31.26
C GLY A 463 3.99 -23.26 -31.04
N GLU A 464 3.48 -23.16 -29.81
CA GLU A 464 2.29 -22.40 -29.47
C GLU A 464 2.61 -21.26 -28.50
N VAL A 465 1.81 -20.18 -28.56
CA VAL A 465 1.93 -19.07 -27.62
C VAL A 465 1.11 -19.37 -26.36
N ASP A 466 1.75 -19.36 -25.18
CA ASP A 466 1.01 -19.45 -23.92
C ASP A 466 0.16 -18.18 -23.70
N THR A 467 -1.14 -18.33 -23.90
CA THR A 467 -2.13 -17.25 -23.75
C THR A 467 -2.23 -16.73 -22.32
N HIS A 468 -2.01 -17.58 -21.31
CA HIS A 468 -2.03 -17.16 -19.90
C HIS A 468 -0.80 -16.33 -19.57
N LEU A 469 0.39 -16.76 -20.01
CA LEU A 469 1.63 -16.01 -19.82
C LEU A 469 1.58 -14.68 -20.60
N THR A 470 1.05 -14.69 -21.82
CA THR A 470 0.85 -13.48 -22.62
C THR A 470 -0.09 -12.49 -21.94
N PHE A 471 -1.22 -12.97 -21.40
CA PHE A 471 -2.15 -12.12 -20.65
C PHE A 471 -1.50 -11.52 -19.40
N SER A 472 -0.75 -12.34 -18.63
CA SER A 472 0.01 -11.87 -17.45
C SER A 472 1.04 -10.81 -17.84
N LEU A 473 1.77 -11.02 -18.94
CA LEU A 473 2.74 -10.07 -19.48
C LEU A 473 2.10 -8.75 -19.90
N CYS A 474 0.97 -8.80 -20.59
CA CYS A 474 0.22 -7.60 -20.97
C CYS A 474 -0.25 -6.82 -19.73
N LEU A 475 -0.73 -7.52 -18.69
CA LEU A 475 -1.12 -6.90 -17.42
C LEU A 475 0.09 -6.28 -16.70
N GLY A 476 1.23 -6.98 -16.67
CA GLY A 476 2.48 -6.49 -16.08
C GLY A 476 3.01 -5.25 -16.80
N ILE A 477 3.03 -5.26 -18.13
CA ILE A 477 3.40 -4.10 -18.97
C ILE A 477 2.47 -2.91 -18.69
N PHE A 478 1.16 -3.14 -18.69
CA PHE A 478 0.17 -2.09 -18.43
C PHE A 478 0.37 -1.47 -17.04
N THR A 479 0.53 -2.32 -16.02
CA THR A 479 0.75 -1.90 -14.64
C THR A 479 2.08 -1.14 -14.49
N ALA A 480 3.14 -1.58 -15.16
CA ALA A 480 4.43 -0.91 -15.17
C ALA A 480 4.34 0.50 -15.78
N TRP A 481 3.69 0.63 -16.95
CA TRP A 481 3.45 1.93 -17.58
C TRP A 481 2.59 2.85 -16.73
N TYR A 482 1.50 2.33 -16.15
CA TYR A 482 0.64 3.09 -15.25
C TYR A 482 1.44 3.62 -14.04
N ASN A 483 2.19 2.75 -13.36
CA ASN A 483 3.01 3.12 -12.21
C ASN A 483 4.06 4.16 -12.58
N LEU A 484 4.71 4.00 -13.74
CA LEU A 484 5.69 4.95 -14.25
C LEU A 484 5.07 6.33 -14.45
N LEU A 485 3.92 6.41 -15.14
CA LEU A 485 3.22 7.68 -15.40
C LEU A 485 2.76 8.36 -14.10
N VAL A 486 2.16 7.59 -13.18
CA VAL A 486 1.69 8.12 -11.88
C VAL A 486 2.87 8.66 -11.06
N LYS A 487 3.96 7.89 -10.95
CA LYS A 487 5.13 8.30 -10.17
C LYS A 487 5.89 9.44 -10.83
N CYS A 488 5.93 9.56 -12.15
CA CYS A 488 6.43 10.75 -12.86
C CYS A 488 5.66 12.00 -12.48
N SER A 489 4.34 11.94 -12.60
CA SER A 489 3.47 13.06 -12.30
C SER A 489 3.60 13.48 -10.83
N GLN A 490 3.62 12.50 -9.93
CA GLN A 490 3.83 12.72 -8.51
C GLN A 490 5.19 13.35 -8.22
N TYR A 491 6.28 12.82 -8.80
CA TYR A 491 7.64 13.34 -8.62
C TYR A 491 7.76 14.80 -9.05
N TYR A 492 7.25 15.13 -10.25
CA TYR A 492 7.29 16.50 -10.75
C TYR A 492 6.50 17.47 -9.85
N MET A 493 5.32 17.04 -9.39
CA MET A 493 4.55 17.81 -8.41
C MET A 493 5.30 17.98 -7.09
N GLN A 494 5.95 16.93 -6.59
CA GLN A 494 6.75 16.98 -5.36
C GLN A 494 7.92 17.95 -5.47
N VAL A 495 8.70 17.88 -6.55
CA VAL A 495 9.83 18.81 -6.78
C VAL A 495 9.31 20.25 -6.83
N ARG A 496 8.26 20.51 -7.61
CA ARG A 496 7.66 21.86 -7.66
C ARG A 496 7.22 22.32 -6.27
N SER A 497 6.49 21.48 -5.55
CA SER A 497 6.04 21.77 -4.18
C SER A 497 7.20 22.01 -3.21
N CYS A 498 8.28 21.25 -3.30
CA CYS A 498 9.48 21.43 -2.47
C CYS A 498 10.13 22.80 -2.71
N LEU A 499 10.22 23.22 -3.97
CA LEU A 499 10.81 24.51 -4.36
C LEU A 499 9.94 25.71 -3.96
N THR A 500 8.61 25.55 -3.98
CA THR A 500 7.67 26.62 -3.63
C THR A 500 7.29 26.67 -2.15
N ALA A 501 7.52 25.60 -1.40
CA ALA A 501 7.17 25.56 0.02
C ALA A 501 7.98 26.62 0.80
N THR A 502 7.26 27.45 1.55
CA THR A 502 7.85 28.40 2.47
C THR A 502 8.29 27.66 3.72
N GLY A 503 9.54 27.86 4.13
CA GLY A 503 10.07 27.33 5.38
C GLY A 503 9.91 28.36 6.50
N LYS A 504 9.76 27.88 7.74
CA LYS A 504 9.92 28.74 8.92
C LYS A 504 11.38 29.19 9.04
N GLU A 505 11.62 30.40 9.54
CA GLU A 505 12.97 30.95 9.70
C GLU A 505 13.89 30.02 10.52
N VAL A 506 13.34 29.41 11.57
CA VAL A 506 14.05 28.44 12.43
C VAL A 506 14.59 27.24 11.65
N ASN A 507 13.96 26.86 10.54
CA ASN A 507 14.34 25.73 9.69
C ASN A 507 14.91 26.16 8.33
N ALA A 508 15.28 27.43 8.14
CA ALA A 508 15.66 27.97 6.83
C ALA A 508 16.81 27.19 6.17
N GLU A 509 17.88 26.89 6.92
CA GLU A 509 19.04 26.16 6.40
C GLU A 509 18.67 24.73 5.93
N LEU A 510 17.85 24.02 6.72
CA LEU A 510 17.39 22.67 6.36
C LEU A 510 16.50 22.69 5.12
N ASN A 511 15.65 23.71 4.98
CA ASN A 511 14.76 23.88 3.85
C ASN A 511 15.54 24.25 2.57
N GLU A 512 16.56 25.10 2.65
CA GLU A 512 17.43 25.39 1.50
C GLU A 512 18.25 24.17 1.07
N LYS A 513 18.80 23.41 2.02
CA LYS A 513 19.45 22.11 1.73
C LYS A 513 18.50 21.14 1.02
N ALA A 514 17.24 21.08 1.47
CA ALA A 514 16.22 20.23 0.84
C ALA A 514 15.91 20.66 -0.60
N LYS A 515 15.75 21.97 -0.85
CA LYS A 515 15.54 22.51 -2.21
C LYS A 515 16.72 22.24 -3.13
N PHE A 516 17.95 22.39 -2.65
CA PHE A 516 19.16 22.06 -3.42
C PHE A 516 19.17 20.57 -3.82
N LYS A 517 18.93 19.68 -2.86
CA LYS A 517 18.86 18.23 -3.10
C LYS A 517 17.72 17.87 -4.07
N ALA A 518 16.57 18.52 -3.96
CA ALA A 518 15.44 18.34 -4.87
C ALA A 518 15.77 18.73 -6.33
N ARG A 519 16.60 19.76 -6.54
CA ARG A 519 17.10 20.11 -7.89
C ARG A 519 18.07 19.05 -8.41
N ALA A 520 19.01 18.63 -7.57
CA ALA A 520 19.99 17.60 -7.94
C ALA A 520 19.31 16.26 -8.29
N SER A 521 18.25 15.87 -7.55
CA SER A 521 17.54 14.62 -7.81
C SER A 521 16.83 14.58 -9.17
N VAL A 522 16.51 15.73 -9.78
CA VAL A 522 15.89 15.78 -11.12
C VAL A 522 16.75 15.08 -12.16
N VAL A 523 18.07 15.28 -12.14
CA VAL A 523 18.99 14.63 -13.07
C VAL A 523 18.96 13.12 -12.89
N ILE A 524 19.06 12.65 -11.64
CA ILE A 524 19.03 11.23 -11.29
C ILE A 524 17.70 10.60 -11.72
N PHE A 525 16.59 11.23 -11.36
CA PHE A 525 15.25 10.74 -11.71
C PHE A 525 15.05 10.70 -13.22
N THR A 526 15.52 11.70 -13.96
CA THR A 526 15.41 11.74 -15.43
C THR A 526 16.22 10.62 -16.09
N GLY A 527 17.43 10.33 -15.60
CA GLY A 527 18.23 9.19 -16.06
C GLY A 527 17.53 7.85 -15.79
N LEU A 528 17.05 7.63 -14.57
CA LEU A 528 16.29 6.43 -14.20
C LEU A 528 15.03 6.27 -15.05
N MET A 529 14.32 7.37 -15.29
CA MET A 529 13.13 7.42 -16.13
C MET A 529 13.42 7.02 -17.57
N ALA A 530 14.49 7.55 -18.16
CA ALA A 530 14.88 7.23 -19.53
C ALA A 530 15.23 5.74 -19.67
N VAL A 531 16.04 5.20 -18.75
CA VAL A 531 16.39 3.77 -18.73
C VAL A 531 15.13 2.91 -18.60
N THR A 532 14.29 3.21 -17.62
CA THR A 532 13.03 2.48 -17.38
C THR A 532 12.14 2.49 -18.62
N THR A 533 11.94 3.65 -19.24
CA THR A 533 11.10 3.82 -20.44
C THR A 533 11.65 2.99 -21.61
N LEU A 534 12.95 3.07 -21.89
CA LEU A 534 13.58 2.30 -22.97
C LEU A 534 13.46 0.80 -22.74
N THR A 535 13.66 0.34 -21.50
CA THR A 535 13.53 -1.07 -21.16
C THR A 535 12.08 -1.55 -21.21
N LEU A 536 11.09 -0.75 -20.81
CA LEU A 536 9.68 -1.12 -20.98
C LEU A 536 9.28 -1.17 -22.45
N LEU A 537 9.75 -0.22 -23.26
CA LEU A 537 9.52 -0.24 -24.70
C LEU A 537 10.11 -1.50 -25.33
N HIS A 538 11.34 -1.87 -24.95
CA HIS A 538 11.95 -3.14 -25.38
C HIS A 538 11.09 -4.35 -25.01
N ALA A 539 10.57 -4.41 -23.78
CA ALA A 539 9.69 -5.48 -23.34
C ALA A 539 8.40 -5.54 -24.18
N THR A 540 7.76 -4.39 -24.41
CA THR A 540 6.54 -4.30 -25.23
C THR A 540 6.80 -4.77 -26.66
N VAL A 541 7.88 -4.31 -27.30
CA VAL A 541 8.26 -4.76 -28.64
C VAL A 541 8.56 -6.25 -28.65
N LYS A 542 9.29 -6.77 -27.66
CA LYS A 542 9.60 -8.19 -27.53
C LYS A 542 8.34 -9.05 -27.45
N VAL A 543 7.40 -8.71 -26.57
CA VAL A 543 6.13 -9.43 -26.45
C VAL A 543 5.36 -9.42 -27.77
N TYR A 544 5.28 -8.27 -28.44
CA TYR A 544 4.62 -8.16 -29.76
C TYR A 544 5.31 -9.05 -30.81
N MET A 545 6.64 -8.96 -30.93
CA MET A 545 7.39 -9.71 -31.93
C MET A 545 7.30 -11.22 -31.69
N VAL A 546 7.46 -11.68 -30.45
CA VAL A 546 7.33 -13.11 -30.10
C VAL A 546 5.90 -13.62 -30.32
N THR A 547 4.88 -12.82 -30.00
CA THR A 547 3.49 -13.25 -30.14
C THR A 547 3.06 -13.33 -31.61
N PHE A 548 3.44 -12.34 -32.44
CA PHE A 548 2.83 -12.14 -33.75
C PHE A 548 3.77 -12.29 -34.96
N GLN A 549 5.09 -12.19 -34.79
CA GLN A 549 6.02 -12.06 -35.93
C GLN A 549 7.09 -13.15 -36.00
N CYS A 550 7.79 -13.42 -34.90
CA CYS A 550 8.90 -14.37 -34.89
C CYS A 550 8.48 -15.70 -34.29
N ASP A 551 8.86 -16.81 -34.92
CA ASP A 551 8.49 -18.17 -34.48
C ASP A 551 9.40 -18.70 -33.37
N CYS A 552 10.71 -18.56 -33.53
CA CYS A 552 11.72 -19.03 -32.57
C CYS A 552 12.14 -17.98 -31.54
N GLY A 553 11.63 -16.75 -31.67
CA GLY A 553 11.92 -15.66 -30.75
C GLY A 553 12.50 -14.39 -31.35
N TRP A 554 12.73 -13.40 -30.48
CA TRP A 554 13.16 -12.06 -30.85
C TRP A 554 14.09 -11.45 -29.80
N ASN A 555 15.21 -10.90 -30.28
CA ASN A 555 16.09 -10.03 -29.51
C ASN A 555 16.50 -8.82 -30.33
N LEU A 556 16.81 -7.72 -29.64
CA LEU A 556 17.35 -6.53 -30.28
C LEU A 556 18.70 -6.86 -30.95
N SER A 557 18.82 -6.56 -32.24
CA SER A 557 20.04 -6.73 -33.05
C SER A 557 20.25 -5.46 -33.89
N PHE A 558 21.51 -5.03 -34.05
CA PHE A 558 21.84 -3.88 -34.90
C PHE A 558 21.82 -4.19 -36.40
N THR A 559 21.86 -5.46 -36.78
CA THR A 559 22.20 -5.88 -38.15
C THR A 559 21.13 -6.75 -38.82
N SER A 560 20.07 -7.14 -38.11
CA SER A 560 19.01 -8.01 -38.63
C SER A 560 17.63 -7.62 -38.09
N SER A 561 16.56 -8.26 -38.57
CA SER A 561 15.18 -8.09 -38.08
C SER A 561 15.00 -8.42 -36.58
N GLY A 562 16.02 -8.97 -35.92
CA GLY A 562 16.01 -9.40 -34.52
C GLY A 562 15.32 -10.74 -34.28
N CYS A 563 14.62 -11.30 -35.28
CA CYS A 563 14.07 -12.65 -35.16
C CYS A 563 15.20 -13.69 -35.13
N VAL A 564 15.10 -14.63 -34.21
CA VAL A 564 16.02 -15.78 -34.13
C VAL A 564 15.64 -16.77 -35.23
N ALA A 565 16.61 -17.14 -36.08
CA ALA A 565 16.38 -18.11 -37.14
C ALA A 565 16.33 -19.53 -36.56
N ALA A 566 15.43 -20.37 -37.07
CA ALA A 566 15.39 -21.79 -36.74
C ALA A 566 16.71 -22.47 -37.15
N ARG A 567 17.48 -23.01 -36.19
CA ARG A 567 18.66 -23.84 -36.48
C ARG A 567 18.32 -25.32 -36.36
N GLY A 568 17.93 -25.96 -37.46
CA GLY A 568 17.59 -27.39 -37.49
C GLY A 568 16.15 -27.71 -37.05
N SER A 569 15.92 -28.89 -36.49
CA SER A 569 14.59 -29.38 -36.05
C SER A 569 14.06 -28.71 -34.77
N THR A 570 14.76 -27.72 -34.21
CA THR A 570 14.48 -27.14 -32.88
C THR A 570 13.43 -26.04 -32.84
N CYS A 571 12.90 -25.61 -33.98
CA CYS A 571 11.63 -24.86 -34.06
C CYS A 571 10.53 -25.66 -34.80
N GLN A 572 10.77 -26.94 -35.09
CA GLN A 572 9.73 -27.82 -35.63
C GLN A 572 8.92 -28.37 -34.46
N GLY A 573 8.00 -27.55 -33.94
CA GLY A 573 6.74 -28.13 -33.49
C GLY A 573 6.14 -28.84 -34.69
N THR A 574 6.06 -30.17 -34.64
CA THR A 574 5.40 -30.99 -35.66
C THR A 574 3.99 -30.44 -35.88
N ALA A 575 3.78 -29.77 -37.01
CA ALA A 575 2.46 -29.40 -37.51
C ALA A 575 1.66 -30.66 -37.91
#